data_AF-D6GUD3-F1
#
_entry.id   AF-D6GUD3-F1
#
_cell.length_a   1.000
_cell.length_b   1.000
_cell.length_c   1.000
_cell.angle_alpha   90.00
_cell.angle_beta   90.00
_cell.angle_gamma   90.00
#
_symmetry.space_group_name_H-M   'P 1'
#
loop_
_entity.id
_entity.type
_entity.pdbx_description
1 polymer ?
#
loop_
_entity_poly.entity_id
_entity_poly.type
_entity_poly.pdbx_seq_one_letter_code
_entity_poly.pdbx_strand_id
1 'polypeptide(L)'
;MEELEAIANEIKRCTLCDLCNKRNNAVPGEGYDKARIVLLGEAPGKNEDLQGRPFIGMSGRFLTKYLEKVGIKREAVFITNAVKCRPPNNRNLLYMK
;
A
#
# COMPACT_ATOMS: atom_id res chain seq x y z
N MET A 1 -5.16 16.86 -3.83
CA MET A 1 -6.16 15.78 -3.83
C MET A 1 -6.40 15.20 -5.22
N GLU A 2 -6.78 15.99 -6.24
CA GLU A 2 -7.11 15.49 -7.59
C GLU A 2 -6.00 14.66 -8.25
N GLU A 3 -4.72 15.06 -8.14
CA GLU A 3 -3.60 14.31 -8.73
C GLU A 3 -3.39 12.93 -8.12
N LEU A 4 -3.43 12.80 -6.78
CA LEU A 4 -3.29 11.51 -6.11
C LEU A 4 -4.47 10.59 -6.41
N GLU A 5 -5.67 11.15 -6.57
CA GLU A 5 -6.85 10.40 -6.96
C GLU A 5 -6.74 9.89 -8.41
N ALA A 6 -6.27 10.73 -9.34
CA ALA A 6 -5.99 10.33 -10.71
C ALA A 6 -4.97 9.17 -10.76
N ILE A 7 -3.84 9.31 -10.05
CA ILE A 7 -2.83 8.26 -9.92
C ILE A 7 -3.42 6.98 -9.30
N ALA A 8 -4.24 7.11 -8.26
CA ALA A 8 -4.89 5.95 -7.65
C ALA A 8 -5.82 5.22 -8.64
N ASN A 9 -6.53 5.96 -9.49
CA ASN A 9 -7.41 5.39 -10.52
C ASN A 9 -6.64 4.75 -11.67
N GLU A 10 -5.46 5.26 -12.02
CA GLU A 10 -4.53 4.60 -12.94
C GLU A 10 -4.00 3.28 -12.36
N ILE A 11 -3.54 3.31 -11.10
CA ILE A 11 -3.02 2.12 -10.40
C ILE A 11 -4.08 1.01 -10.32
N LYS A 12 -5.34 1.36 -10.01
CA LYS A 12 -6.46 0.39 -9.96
C LYS A 12 -6.68 -0.35 -11.29
N ARG A 13 -6.39 0.32 -12.41
CA ARG A 13 -6.57 -0.21 -13.78
C ARG A 13 -5.26 -0.71 -14.40
N CYS A 14 -4.13 -0.60 -13.71
CA CYS A 14 -2.82 -0.93 -14.25
C CYS A 14 -2.70 -2.42 -14.63
N THR A 15 -2.19 -2.68 -15.84
CA THR A 15 -1.91 -4.00 -16.40
C THR A 15 -0.47 -4.16 -16.89
N LEU A 16 0.45 -3.30 -16.41
CA LEU A 16 1.83 -3.23 -16.90
C LEU A 16 2.75 -4.39 -16.43
N CYS A 17 2.28 -5.30 -15.58
CA CYS A 17 3.04 -6.46 -15.12
C CYS A 17 2.12 -7.60 -14.67
N ASP A 18 2.64 -8.83 -14.61
CA ASP A 18 1.85 -10.03 -14.32
C ASP A 18 1.18 -10.06 -12.94
N LEU A 19 1.62 -9.22 -12.00
CA LEU A 19 0.96 -9.09 -10.70
C LEU A 19 -0.49 -8.60 -10.81
N CYS A 20 -0.85 -7.93 -11.91
CA CYS A 20 -2.24 -7.54 -12.15
C CYS A 20 -3.19 -8.73 -12.32
N ASN A 21 -2.68 -9.88 -12.77
CA ASN A 21 -3.48 -11.04 -13.14
C ASN A 21 -4.02 -11.81 -11.92
N LYS A 22 -3.46 -11.57 -10.72
CA LYS A 22 -3.77 -12.35 -9.51
C LYS A 22 -4.27 -11.50 -8.33
N ARG A 23 -4.21 -10.17 -8.43
CA ARG A 23 -4.71 -9.29 -7.36
C ARG A 23 -6.23 -9.36 -7.25
N ASN A 24 -6.76 -9.19 -6.04
CA ASN A 24 -8.18 -8.86 -5.86
C ASN A 24 -8.36 -7.35 -6.04
N ASN A 25 -7.53 -6.57 -5.35
CA ASN A 25 -7.50 -5.11 -5.46
C ASN A 25 -6.06 -4.62 -5.59
N ALA A 26 -5.84 -3.61 -6.43
CA ALA A 26 -4.61 -2.84 -6.34
C ALA A 26 -4.64 -1.98 -5.06
N VAL A 27 -3.47 -1.63 -4.54
CA VAL A 27 -3.31 -0.84 -3.31
C VAL A 27 -2.47 0.40 -3.62
N PRO A 28 -3.09 1.50 -4.10
CA PRO A 28 -2.37 2.73 -4.46
C PRO A 28 -1.64 3.38 -3.28
N GLY A 29 -2.23 3.32 -2.09
CA GLY A 29 -1.82 4.07 -0.92
C GLY A 29 -2.98 4.88 -0.35
N GLU A 30 -2.85 5.32 0.89
CA GLU A 30 -3.85 6.14 1.57
C GLU A 30 -3.18 7.09 2.58
N GLY A 31 -3.84 8.19 2.91
CA GLY A 31 -3.39 9.12 3.94
C GLY A 31 -3.51 10.59 3.52
N TYR A 32 -2.86 11.47 4.27
CA TYR A 32 -2.93 12.91 4.02
C TYR A 32 -2.12 13.28 2.76
N ASP A 33 -2.76 13.98 1.82
CA ASP A 33 -2.14 14.38 0.54
C ASP A 33 -1.03 15.43 0.69
N LYS A 34 -1.02 16.14 1.82
CA LYS A 34 0.06 17.08 2.22
C LYS A 34 0.89 16.52 3.38
N ALA A 35 0.94 15.20 3.54
CA ALA A 35 1.75 14.57 4.58
C ALA A 35 3.23 14.96 4.46
N ARG A 36 3.85 15.33 5.58
CA ARG A 36 5.31 15.56 5.67
C ARG A 36 6.12 14.28 5.77
N ILE A 37 5.45 13.16 6.08
CA ILE A 37 6.04 11.84 6.27
C ILE A 37 5.30 10.87 5.34
N VAL A 38 6.07 10.16 4.51
CA VAL A 38 5.59 9.08 3.66
C VAL A 38 6.20 7.77 4.15
N LEU A 39 5.36 6.77 4.38
CA LEU A 39 5.76 5.43 4.77
C LEU A 39 5.64 4.51 3.56
N LEU A 40 6.78 3.96 3.13
CA LEU A 40 6.87 3.10 1.95
C LEU A 40 7.23 1.66 2.36
N GLY A 41 6.31 0.73 2.15
CA GLY A 41 6.57 -0.71 2.28
C GLY A 41 6.98 -1.37 0.96
N GLU A 42 7.18 -2.69 1.00
CA GLU A 42 7.54 -3.48 -0.18
C GLU A 42 6.33 -3.72 -1.10
N ALA A 43 5.33 -4.44 -0.60
CA ALA A 43 4.20 -4.94 -1.37
C ALA A 43 2.94 -5.15 -0.50
N PRO A 44 1.73 -5.20 -1.10
CA PRO A 44 0.51 -5.59 -0.40
C PRO A 44 0.57 -7.04 0.10
N GLY A 45 0.09 -7.27 1.32
CA GLY A 45 -0.16 -8.60 1.86
C GLY A 45 -1.57 -9.11 1.50
N LYS A 46 -1.96 -10.25 2.09
CA LYS A 46 -3.26 -10.89 1.82
C LYS A 46 -4.43 -9.99 2.18
N ASN A 47 -4.39 -9.34 3.35
CA ASN A 47 -5.51 -8.52 3.81
C ASN A 47 -5.59 -7.23 2.99
N GLU A 48 -4.43 -6.63 2.70
CA GLU A 48 -4.32 -5.42 1.87
C GLU A 48 -4.89 -5.65 0.47
N ASP A 49 -4.55 -6.77 -0.17
CA ASP A 49 -5.08 -7.18 -1.47
C ASP A 49 -6.60 -7.37 -1.44
N LEU A 50 -7.15 -7.95 -0.36
CA LEU A 50 -8.59 -8.16 -0.24
C LEU A 50 -9.39 -6.86 -0.03
N GLN A 51 -8.81 -5.84 0.61
CA GLN A 51 -9.54 -4.61 0.94
C GLN A 51 -9.11 -3.38 0.12
N GLY A 52 -8.03 -3.48 -0.67
CA GLY A 52 -7.48 -2.36 -1.44
C GLY A 52 -6.79 -1.29 -0.59
N ARG A 53 -6.45 -1.60 0.68
CA ARG A 53 -5.91 -0.63 1.65
C ARG A 53 -4.51 -1.04 2.14
N PRO A 54 -3.56 -0.11 2.30
CA PRO A 54 -2.20 -0.43 2.70
C PRO A 54 -2.08 -0.70 4.21
N PHE A 55 -1.21 -1.62 4.62
CA PHE A 55 -0.85 -1.85 6.03
C PHE A 55 -2.07 -1.99 6.97
N ILE A 56 -2.93 -2.97 6.69
CA ILE A 56 -4.11 -3.33 7.52
C ILE A 56 -4.01 -4.74 8.13
N GLY A 57 -3.00 -5.52 7.73
CA GLY A 57 -2.63 -6.78 8.34
C GLY A 57 -1.87 -6.62 9.67
N MET A 58 -1.20 -7.68 10.10
CA MET A 58 -0.48 -7.69 11.38
C MET A 58 0.61 -6.60 11.46
N SER A 59 1.44 -6.49 10.42
CA SER A 59 2.48 -5.45 10.32
C SER A 59 1.87 -4.04 10.37
N GLY A 60 0.72 -3.85 9.74
CA GLY A 60 -0.04 -2.60 9.77
C GLY A 60 -0.51 -2.19 11.16
N ARG A 61 -0.97 -3.15 11.97
CA ARG A 61 -1.34 -2.90 13.37
C ARG A 61 -0.14 -2.47 14.21
N PHE A 62 1.02 -3.09 14.01
CA PHE A 62 2.25 -2.65 14.67
C PHE A 62 2.66 -1.25 14.23
N LEU A 63 2.61 -0.97 12.91
CA LEU A 63 2.93 0.35 12.39
C LEU A 63 2.06 1.44 13.03
N THR A 64 0.73 1.25 13.04
CA THR A 64 -0.20 2.19 13.70
C THR A 64 0.14 2.37 15.18
N LYS A 65 0.38 1.28 15.91
CA LYS A 65 0.76 1.33 17.33
C LYS A 65 2.06 2.12 17.57
N TYR A 66 3.05 2.00 16.69
CA TYR A 66 4.32 2.73 16.84
C TYR A 66 4.18 4.21 16.45
N LEU A 67 3.37 4.54 15.45
CA LEU A 67 3.05 5.94 15.11
C LEU A 67 2.37 6.63 16.30
N GLU A 68 1.37 5.98 16.91
CA GLU A 68 0.68 6.49 18.10
C GLU A 68 1.65 6.72 19.27
N LYS A 69 2.58 5.79 19.51
CA LYS A 69 3.60 5.93 20.56
C LYS A 69 4.51 7.15 20.40
N VAL A 70 4.73 7.60 19.17
CA VAL A 70 5.54 8.80 18.88
C VAL A 70 4.67 10.04 18.64
N GLY A 71 3.38 9.97 18.95
CA GLY A 71 2.44 11.10 18.83
C GLY A 71 2.03 11.43 17.39
N ILE A 72 2.23 10.51 16.44
CA ILE A 72 1.85 10.69 15.04
C ILE A 72 0.55 9.92 14.78
N LYS A 73 -0.49 10.63 14.34
CA LYS A 73 -1.73 10.00 13.88
C LYS A 73 -1.49 9.34 12.53
N ARG A 74 -2.04 8.14 12.30
CA ARG A 74 -1.93 7.44 11.02
C ARG A 74 -2.46 8.27 9.87
N GLU A 75 -3.51 9.05 10.11
CA GLU A 75 -4.15 9.91 9.11
C GLU A 75 -3.27 11.10 8.73
N ALA A 76 -2.26 11.45 9.53
CA ALA A 76 -1.36 12.58 9.27
C ALA A 76 -0.18 12.21 8.35
N VAL A 77 0.00 10.93 8.05
CA VAL A 77 1.03 10.41 7.15
C VAL A 77 0.40 9.90 5.86
N PHE A 78 1.22 9.69 4.83
CA PHE A 78 0.81 8.94 3.64
C PHE A 78 1.48 7.57 3.64
N ILE A 79 0.74 6.50 3.38
CA ILE A 79 1.22 5.12 3.46
C ILE A 79 1.00 4.42 2.12
N THR A 80 2.04 3.80 1.58
CA THR A 80 1.95 3.02 0.33
C THR A 80 3.04 1.94 0.26
N ASN A 81 3.10 1.20 -0.85
CA ASN A 81 4.11 0.18 -1.13
C ASN A 81 4.83 0.45 -2.45
N ALA A 82 6.06 -0.05 -2.63
CA ALA A 82 6.82 0.08 -3.87
C ALA A 82 6.06 -0.54 -5.06
N VAL A 83 5.54 -1.76 -4.87
CA VAL A 83 4.59 -2.38 -5.81
C VAL A 83 3.16 -2.24 -5.32
N LYS A 84 2.20 -2.17 -6.24
CA LYS A 84 0.78 -1.90 -5.93
C LYS A 84 -0.11 -3.14 -5.98
N CYS A 85 0.45 -4.30 -6.27
CA CYS A 85 -0.26 -5.57 -6.39
C CYS A 85 0.44 -6.62 -5.54
N ARG A 86 -0.33 -7.53 -4.93
CA ARG A 86 0.22 -8.59 -4.08
C ARG A 86 1.00 -9.62 -4.91
N PRO A 87 2.28 -9.89 -4.57
CA PRO A 87 3.04 -11.00 -5.14
C PRO A 87 2.42 -12.38 -4.80
N PRO A 88 2.36 -13.34 -5.74
CA PRO A 88 1.92 -14.71 -5.44
C PRO A 88 2.72 -15.33 -4.28
N ASN A 89 1.97 -15.92 -3.33
CA ASN A 89 2.49 -16.52 -2.10
C ASN A 89 3.31 -15.58 -1.21
N ASN A 90 3.11 -14.25 -1.31
CA ASN A 90 3.90 -13.27 -0.55
C ASN A 90 5.42 -13.46 -0.73
N ARG A 91 5.84 -13.96 -1.90
CA ARG A 91 7.26 -14.10 -2.21
C ARG A 91 7.90 -12.73 -2.28
N ASN A 92 9.10 -12.62 -1.73
CA ASN A 92 9.91 -11.40 -1.74
C ASN A 92 10.21 -11.01 -3.20
N LEU A 93 10.08 -9.72 -3.52
CA LEU A 93 10.21 -9.21 -4.90
C LEU A 93 11.58 -9.51 -5.52
N LEU A 94 12.62 -9.65 -4.70
CA LEU A 94 13.98 -10.00 -5.13
C LEU A 94 14.08 -11.36 -5.85
N TYR A 95 13.10 -12.25 -5.67
CA TYR A 95 13.06 -13.57 -6.30
C TYR A 95 12.07 -13.66 -7.47
N MET A 96 11.55 -12.53 -7.97
CA MET A 96 10.61 -12.46 -9.09
C MET A 96 11.27 -12.05 -10.42
N LYS A 97 12.49 -12.56 -10.67
CA LYS A 97 13.12 -12.50 -11.99
C LYS A 97 12.53 -13.53 -12.94
#